data_AF-T0ZW85-F1
#
_entry.id   AF-T0ZW85-F1
#
_cell.length_a   1.000
_cell.length_b   1.000
_cell.length_c   1.000
_cell.angle_alpha   90.00
_cell.angle_beta   90.00
_cell.angle_gamma   90.00
#
_symmetry.space_group_name_H-M   'P 1'
#
loop_
_entity.id
_entity.type
_entity.pdbx_description
1 polymer ?
#
loop_
_entity_poly.entity_id
_entity_poly.type
_entity_poly.pdbx_seq_one_letter_code
_entity_poly.pdbx_strand_id
1 'polypeptide(L)'
;PAYEEGGQDYPIGFVRWTEQRNFEAVLDLMAAGAIDVAPLVSHRFALEHAQEAYALLTSGEPSLGIVLDYPAAADATDATAGPRTVTLGTMPASVAGTTAPVIGCIGAGNYASRVLIPAFKAAGAHLHTLVSGGGVSAVHHGRKYGFAQASTDADAMLADPAIDTIVVATRHDSHARHVVAALRAGKHVFVEKPLCLTLDELAEIEQTLALTPAESRTA
;
A
#
# COMPACT_ATOMS: atom_id res chain seq x y z
N PRO A 1 6.66 21.47 17.70
CA PRO A 1 6.47 20.03 17.37
C PRO A 1 6.64 19.11 18.58
N ALA A 2 7.78 19.15 19.29
CA ALA A 2 8.11 18.16 20.33
C ALA A 2 7.16 18.09 21.55
N TYR A 3 6.50 19.19 21.93
CA TYR A 3 5.58 19.19 23.08
C TYR A 3 4.28 18.42 22.77
N GLU A 4 3.59 18.78 21.68
CA GLU A 4 2.33 18.12 21.30
C GLU A 4 2.58 16.74 20.68
N GLU A 5 3.40 16.64 19.63
CA GLU A 5 3.63 15.38 18.91
C GLU A 5 4.51 14.38 19.69
N GLY A 6 5.31 14.87 20.65
CA GLY A 6 6.19 14.04 21.47
C GLY A 6 5.64 13.72 22.85
N GLY A 7 4.41 14.17 23.18
CA GLY A 7 3.81 13.99 24.50
C GLY A 7 4.70 14.56 25.60
N GLN A 8 5.20 15.78 25.42
CA GLN A 8 5.96 16.49 26.45
C GLN A 8 5.14 17.66 26.95
N ASP A 9 5.03 17.75 28.27
CA ASP A 9 4.35 18.86 28.90
C ASP A 9 5.10 20.18 28.79
N TYR A 10 4.36 21.25 28.53
CA TYR A 10 4.82 22.59 28.85
C TYR A 10 5.04 22.73 30.37
N PRO A 11 6.02 23.57 30.78
CA PRO A 11 6.21 23.85 32.19
C PRO A 11 4.95 24.49 32.78
N ILE A 12 4.61 24.07 34.00
CA ILE A 12 3.33 24.39 34.66
C ILE A 12 3.05 25.90 34.76
N GLY A 13 4.11 26.72 34.86
CA GLY A 13 3.99 28.18 34.95
C GLY A 13 3.57 28.87 33.66
N PHE A 14 3.67 28.19 32.51
CA PHE A 14 3.27 28.73 31.20
C PHE A 14 1.92 28.17 30.77
N VAL A 15 1.76 26.85 30.83
CA VAL A 15 0.53 26.17 30.44
C VAL A 15 0.18 25.13 31.49
N ARG A 16 -0.92 25.40 32.20
CA ARG A 16 -1.40 24.54 33.27
C ARG A 16 -2.04 23.25 32.75
N TRP A 17 -2.75 23.33 31.63
CA TRP A 17 -3.46 22.22 31.00
C TRP A 17 -2.90 21.97 29.60
N THR A 18 -2.04 20.99 29.51
CA THR A 18 -1.47 20.45 28.27
C THR A 18 -2.34 19.30 27.79
N GLU A 19 -2.22 18.94 26.51
CA GLU A 19 -2.93 17.79 25.94
C GLU A 19 -2.67 16.51 26.73
N GLN A 20 -1.40 16.23 27.06
CA GLN A 20 -1.03 15.07 27.87
C GLN A 20 -1.71 15.06 29.24
N ARG A 21 -1.65 16.15 30.02
CA ARG A 21 -2.32 16.23 31.35
C ARG A 21 -3.83 16.10 31.26
N ASN A 22 -4.44 16.61 30.19
CA ASN A 22 -5.87 16.44 29.95
C ASN A 22 -6.20 14.97 29.70
N PHE A 23 -5.42 14.27 28.87
CA PHE A 23 -5.58 12.84 28.65
C PHE A 23 -5.39 12.03 29.93
N GLU A 24 -4.31 12.29 30.69
CA GLU A 24 -4.05 11.65 31.98
C GLU A 24 -5.23 11.83 32.95
N ALA A 25 -5.75 13.05 33.09
CA ALA A 25 -6.89 13.32 33.95
C ALA A 25 -8.16 12.57 33.51
N VAL A 26 -8.43 12.46 32.21
CA VAL A 26 -9.57 11.68 31.70
C VAL A 26 -9.38 10.19 31.98
N LEU A 27 -8.18 9.66 31.78
CA LEU A 27 -7.86 8.27 32.10
C LEU A 27 -8.00 7.98 33.60
N ASP A 28 -7.56 8.89 34.47
CA ASP A 28 -7.72 8.78 35.92
C ASP A 28 -9.20 8.78 36.31
N LEU A 29 -10.01 9.65 35.69
CA LEU A 29 -11.46 9.69 35.91
C LEU A 29 -12.15 8.41 35.43
N MET A 30 -11.70 7.83 34.32
CA MET A 30 -12.18 6.53 33.84
C MET A 30 -11.80 5.40 34.79
N ALA A 31 -10.54 5.36 35.25
CA ALA A 31 -10.04 4.35 36.18
C ALA A 31 -10.75 4.43 37.55
N ALA A 32 -11.08 5.64 38.01
CA ALA A 32 -11.86 5.87 39.22
C ALA A 32 -13.36 5.62 39.05
N GLY A 33 -13.84 5.32 37.83
CA GLY A 33 -15.25 5.12 37.50
C GLY A 33 -16.10 6.40 37.52
N ALA A 34 -15.48 7.58 37.59
CA ALA A 34 -16.16 8.86 37.48
C ALA A 34 -16.61 9.17 36.04
N ILE A 35 -15.96 8.55 35.05
CA ILE A 35 -16.38 8.52 33.66
C ILE A 35 -16.55 7.07 33.22
N ASP A 36 -17.76 6.69 32.83
CA ASP A 36 -18.04 5.38 32.22
C ASP A 36 -18.29 5.55 30.71
N VAL A 37 -17.41 4.96 29.90
CA VAL A 37 -17.50 4.99 28.44
C VAL A 37 -18.10 3.70 27.87
N ALA A 38 -18.35 2.67 28.69
CA ALA A 38 -18.91 1.42 28.21
C ALA A 38 -20.24 1.60 27.46
N PRO A 39 -21.16 2.50 27.88
CA PRO A 39 -22.39 2.77 27.14
C PRO A 39 -22.19 3.40 25.75
N LEU A 40 -21.01 3.97 25.46
CA LEU A 40 -20.70 4.51 24.13
C LEU A 40 -20.47 3.40 23.11
N VAL A 41 -20.11 2.19 23.54
CA VAL A 41 -19.96 1.02 22.66
C VAL A 41 -21.32 0.38 22.47
N SER A 42 -22.03 0.80 21.43
CA SER A 42 -23.36 0.24 21.13
C SER A 42 -23.29 -1.11 20.42
N HIS A 43 -22.20 -1.39 19.69
CA HIS A 43 -22.01 -2.67 18.99
C HIS A 43 -20.57 -3.15 19.06
N ARG A 44 -20.42 -4.48 19.09
CA ARG A 44 -19.14 -5.18 18.97
C ARG A 44 -19.25 -6.26 17.91
N PHE A 45 -18.25 -6.31 17.04
CA PHE A 45 -18.13 -7.34 16.01
C PHE A 45 -16.73 -7.93 16.09
N ALA A 46 -16.60 -9.25 15.92
CA ALA A 46 -15.29 -9.82 15.63
C ALA A 46 -14.81 -9.32 14.26
N LEU A 47 -13.49 -9.21 14.08
CA LEU A 47 -12.89 -8.65 12.86
C LEU A 47 -13.40 -9.35 11.57
N GLU A 48 -13.64 -10.66 11.64
CA GLU A 48 -14.14 -11.48 10.53
C GLU A 48 -15.51 -11.02 10.04
N HIS A 49 -16.30 -10.41 10.93
CA HIS A 49 -17.62 -9.85 10.67
C HIS A 49 -17.60 -8.33 10.42
N ALA A 50 -16.43 -7.73 10.14
CA ALA A 50 -16.33 -6.29 9.91
C ALA A 50 -17.24 -5.77 8.79
N GLN A 51 -17.56 -6.58 7.79
CA GLN A 51 -18.51 -6.18 6.73
C GLN A 51 -19.91 -5.88 7.28
N GLU A 52 -20.36 -6.63 8.29
CA GLU A 52 -21.64 -6.40 8.96
C GLU A 52 -21.62 -5.09 9.76
N ALA A 53 -20.50 -4.81 10.44
CA ALA A 53 -20.27 -3.54 11.12
C ALA A 53 -20.37 -2.33 10.17
N TYR A 54 -19.78 -2.42 8.96
CA TYR A 54 -19.90 -1.38 7.95
C TYR A 54 -21.32 -1.27 7.38
N ALA A 55 -22.01 -2.39 7.19
CA ALA A 55 -23.40 -2.38 6.73
C ALA A 55 -24.31 -1.66 7.75
N LEU A 56 -24.11 -1.90 9.05
CA LEU A 56 -24.82 -1.22 10.13
C LEU A 56 -24.64 0.30 10.09
N LEU A 57 -23.42 0.80 9.83
CA LEU A 57 -23.19 2.26 9.70
C LEU A 57 -24.02 2.89 8.56
N THR A 58 -24.39 2.10 7.55
CA THR A 58 -25.16 2.57 6.40
C THR A 58 -26.66 2.21 6.48
N SER A 59 -27.09 1.42 7.47
CA SER A 59 -28.48 0.94 7.57
C SER A 59 -29.45 1.99 8.12
N GLY A 60 -28.92 3.08 8.71
CA GLY A 60 -29.71 4.09 9.42
C GLY A 60 -30.09 3.68 10.84
N GLU A 61 -29.66 2.50 11.30
CA GLU A 61 -29.79 2.08 12.69
C GLU A 61 -28.91 2.94 13.61
N PRO A 62 -29.42 3.38 14.78
CA PRO A 62 -28.63 4.19 15.70
C PRO A 62 -27.39 3.43 16.19
N SER A 63 -26.22 3.95 15.89
CA SER A 63 -24.95 3.47 16.45
C SER A 63 -24.15 4.65 17.01
N LEU A 64 -23.74 4.53 18.28
CA LEU A 64 -22.94 5.56 18.96
C LEU A 64 -21.44 5.21 18.91
N GLY A 65 -21.12 3.92 18.97
CA GLY A 65 -19.77 3.40 18.87
C GLY A 65 -19.78 1.94 18.47
N ILE A 66 -18.96 1.60 17.48
CA ILE A 66 -18.78 0.24 16.99
C ILE A 66 -17.33 -0.15 17.23
N VAL A 67 -17.11 -1.22 17.97
CA VAL A 67 -15.78 -1.75 18.26
C VAL A 67 -15.56 -3.04 17.46
N LEU A 68 -14.40 -3.14 16.81
CA LEU A 68 -13.94 -4.37 16.17
C LEU A 68 -13.01 -5.09 17.15
N ASP A 69 -13.39 -6.30 17.53
CA ASP A 69 -12.60 -7.17 18.38
C ASP A 69 -11.60 -7.94 17.52
N TYR A 70 -10.31 -7.77 17.84
CA TYR A 70 -9.20 -8.49 17.22
C TYR A 70 -8.84 -9.68 18.11
N PRO A 71 -8.56 -10.87 17.53
CA PRO A 71 -8.08 -11.99 18.32
C PRO A 71 -6.77 -11.63 19.04
N ALA A 72 -6.62 -12.08 20.28
CA ALA A 72 -5.44 -11.78 21.08
C ALA A 72 -4.18 -12.35 20.38
N ALA A 73 -3.08 -11.59 20.42
CA ALA A 73 -1.82 -11.98 19.79
C ALA A 73 -1.26 -13.34 20.28
N ALA A 74 -1.73 -13.86 21.42
CA ALA A 74 -1.37 -15.17 21.94
C ALA A 74 -2.00 -16.35 21.17
N ASP A 75 -3.14 -16.13 20.50
CA ASP A 75 -3.77 -17.10 19.60
C ASP A 75 -3.27 -16.96 18.15
N ALA A 76 -2.46 -15.93 17.87
CA ALA A 76 -1.72 -15.78 16.63
C ALA A 76 -0.44 -16.64 16.66
N THR A 77 -0.59 -17.95 16.88
CA THR A 77 0.49 -18.91 16.63
C THR A 77 0.91 -18.81 15.16
N ASP A 78 2.09 -18.28 14.88
CA ASP A 78 2.77 -18.32 13.58
C ASP A 78 1.83 -18.19 12.37
N ALA A 79 0.87 -17.26 12.44
CA ALA A 79 0.06 -16.89 11.29
C ALA A 79 1.00 -16.17 10.33
N THR A 80 1.70 -16.95 9.50
CA THR A 80 2.43 -16.52 8.32
C THR A 80 1.64 -15.38 7.71
N ALA A 81 2.26 -14.19 7.64
CA ALA A 81 1.67 -13.00 7.05
C ALA A 81 0.83 -13.42 5.84
N GLY A 82 -0.46 -13.10 5.86
CA GLY A 82 -1.40 -13.53 4.84
C GLY A 82 -0.86 -13.26 3.42
N PRO A 83 -1.37 -13.96 2.40
CA PRO A 83 -0.78 -13.95 1.06
C PRO A 83 -0.57 -12.51 0.59
N ARG A 84 0.69 -12.14 0.37
CA ARG A 84 1.07 -10.78 -0.06
C ARG A 84 0.58 -10.45 -1.46
N THR A 85 0.13 -11.47 -2.21
CA THR A 85 -0.40 -11.42 -3.56
C THR A 85 -1.76 -12.09 -3.61
N VAL A 86 -2.72 -11.45 -4.29
CA VAL A 86 -4.06 -12.00 -4.55
C VAL A 86 -4.33 -12.05 -6.04
N THR A 87 -4.91 -13.17 -6.49
CA THR A 87 -5.38 -13.33 -7.87
C THR A 87 -6.69 -12.57 -8.06
N LEU A 88 -6.74 -11.70 -9.06
CA LEU A 88 -7.90 -10.90 -9.42
C LEU A 88 -8.62 -11.43 -10.66
N GLY A 89 -7.88 -12.06 -11.57
CA GLY A 89 -8.39 -12.62 -12.81
C GLY A 89 -7.35 -13.50 -13.50
N THR A 90 -7.76 -14.13 -14.59
CA THR A 90 -6.86 -14.91 -15.44
C THR A 90 -6.19 -14.00 -16.46
N MET A 91 -4.87 -14.07 -16.59
CA MET A 91 -4.21 -13.53 -17.77
C MET A 91 -4.64 -14.31 -19.01
N PRO A 92 -4.86 -13.65 -20.16
CA PRO A 92 -4.84 -14.37 -21.43
C PRO A 92 -3.50 -15.09 -21.52
N ALA A 93 -3.51 -16.39 -21.87
CA ALA A 93 -2.29 -17.12 -22.14
C ALA A 93 -1.46 -16.30 -23.12
N SER A 94 -0.19 -16.05 -22.78
CA SER A 94 0.79 -15.43 -23.66
C SER A 94 0.60 -16.03 -25.05
N VAL A 95 0.04 -15.25 -25.98
CA VAL A 95 -0.08 -15.72 -27.35
C VAL A 95 1.33 -15.62 -27.89
N ALA A 96 2.02 -16.75 -27.95
CA ALA A 96 3.35 -16.84 -28.53
C ALA A 96 3.33 -16.08 -29.88
N GLY A 97 4.06 -14.95 -29.94
CA GLY A 97 4.09 -14.06 -31.10
C GLY A 97 3.42 -12.68 -30.95
N THR A 98 2.85 -12.30 -29.79
CA THR A 98 2.41 -10.91 -29.57
C THR A 98 3.54 -10.06 -28.99
N THR A 99 3.87 -8.95 -29.66
CA THR A 99 4.89 -7.96 -29.24
C THR A 99 4.39 -7.00 -28.15
N ALA A 100 3.28 -7.32 -27.48
CA ALA A 100 2.64 -6.42 -26.52
C ALA A 100 3.28 -6.61 -25.13
N PRO A 101 3.73 -5.52 -24.47
CA PRO A 101 4.45 -5.63 -23.21
C PRO A 101 3.55 -6.16 -22.10
N VAL A 102 4.08 -7.08 -21.29
CA VAL A 102 3.43 -7.58 -20.07
C VAL A 102 3.95 -6.80 -18.88
N ILE A 103 3.09 -5.94 -18.32
CA ILE A 103 3.50 -4.92 -17.37
C ILE A 103 3.16 -5.29 -15.92
N GLY A 104 4.15 -5.10 -15.05
CA GLY A 104 3.99 -4.93 -13.62
C GLY A 104 4.01 -3.45 -13.26
N CYS A 105 3.17 -3.01 -12.33
CA CYS A 105 3.12 -1.61 -11.90
C CYS A 105 3.36 -1.49 -10.40
N ILE A 106 4.35 -0.70 -10.00
CA ILE A 106 4.64 -0.36 -8.60
C ILE A 106 4.09 1.03 -8.34
N GLY A 107 3.06 1.10 -7.51
CA GLY A 107 2.35 2.34 -7.20
C GLY A 107 0.94 2.35 -7.80
N ALA A 108 -0.05 2.38 -6.92
CA ALA A 108 -1.47 2.48 -7.27
C ALA A 108 -2.07 3.82 -6.82
N GLY A 109 -1.26 4.89 -6.84
CA GLY A 109 -1.68 6.23 -6.46
C GLY A 109 -2.61 6.88 -7.50
N ASN A 110 -3.17 8.05 -7.16
CA ASN A 110 -4.17 8.74 -7.99
C ASN A 110 -3.69 9.00 -9.43
N TYR A 111 -2.44 9.42 -9.62
CA TYR A 111 -1.92 9.69 -10.95
C TYR A 111 -1.77 8.40 -11.78
N ALA A 112 -1.17 7.37 -11.18
CA ALA A 112 -1.04 6.05 -11.81
C ALA A 112 -2.39 5.48 -12.22
N SER A 113 -3.37 5.48 -11.31
CA SER A 113 -4.68 4.88 -11.54
C SER A 113 -5.55 5.67 -12.51
N ARG A 114 -5.49 7.01 -12.50
CA ARG A 114 -6.36 7.85 -13.36
C ARG A 114 -5.76 8.14 -14.73
N VAL A 115 -4.44 8.07 -14.89
CA VAL A 115 -3.76 8.52 -16.11
C VAL A 115 -2.95 7.40 -16.74
N LEU A 116 -1.94 6.89 -16.04
CA LEU A 116 -0.96 5.96 -16.63
C LEU A 116 -1.57 4.59 -16.96
N ILE A 117 -2.22 3.95 -15.98
CA ILE A 117 -2.80 2.61 -16.16
C ILE A 117 -3.83 2.58 -17.32
N PRO A 118 -4.79 3.52 -17.42
CA PRO A 118 -5.67 3.61 -18.59
C PRO A 118 -4.92 3.79 -19.91
N ALA A 119 -3.88 4.63 -19.94
CA ALA A 119 -3.10 4.88 -21.15
C ALA A 119 -2.33 3.64 -21.60
N PHE A 120 -1.67 2.91 -20.70
CA PHE A 120 -0.99 1.66 -21.02
C PHE A 120 -1.96 0.60 -21.54
N LYS A 121 -3.13 0.46 -20.90
CA LYS A 121 -4.18 -0.45 -21.37
C LYS A 121 -4.66 -0.07 -22.78
N ALA A 122 -4.91 1.21 -23.04
CA ALA A 122 -5.33 1.70 -24.34
C ALA A 122 -4.25 1.52 -25.42
N ALA A 123 -2.97 1.56 -25.04
CA ALA A 123 -1.82 1.25 -25.90
C ALA A 123 -1.64 -0.26 -26.14
N GLY A 124 -2.47 -1.12 -25.55
CA GLY A 124 -2.45 -2.57 -25.76
C GLY A 124 -1.56 -3.36 -24.78
N ALA A 125 -1.05 -2.73 -23.72
CA ALA A 125 -0.25 -3.43 -22.71
C ALA A 125 -1.09 -4.46 -21.93
N HIS A 126 -0.48 -5.61 -21.63
CA HIS A 126 -1.07 -6.63 -20.77
C HIS A 126 -0.79 -6.32 -19.30
N LEU A 127 -1.84 -6.08 -18.52
CA LEU A 127 -1.73 -5.70 -17.11
C LEU A 127 -1.60 -6.96 -16.23
N HIS A 128 -0.38 -7.29 -15.79
CA HIS A 128 -0.14 -8.51 -15.00
C HIS A 128 -0.36 -8.29 -13.51
N THR A 129 0.55 -7.54 -12.86
CA THR A 129 0.52 -7.32 -11.40
C THR A 129 0.53 -5.84 -11.07
N LEU A 130 -0.36 -5.42 -10.17
CA LEU A 130 -0.33 -4.09 -9.55
C LEU A 130 0.14 -4.21 -8.10
N VAL A 131 1.16 -3.46 -7.72
CA VAL A 131 1.74 -3.46 -6.37
C VAL A 131 1.45 -2.13 -5.67
N SER A 132 0.99 -2.19 -4.42
CA SER A 132 0.94 -1.02 -3.53
C SER A 132 1.24 -1.41 -2.08
N GLY A 133 1.85 -0.49 -1.31
CA GLY A 133 2.30 -0.79 0.06
C GLY A 133 1.19 -1.24 1.01
N GLY A 134 -0.05 -0.79 0.81
CA GLY A 134 -1.21 -1.18 1.62
C GLY A 134 -2.11 -2.25 0.98
N GLY A 135 -1.85 -2.68 -0.25
CA GLY A 135 -2.61 -3.71 -0.98
C GLY A 135 -4.02 -3.32 -1.42
N VAL A 136 -4.79 -2.60 -0.61
CA VAL A 136 -6.21 -2.25 -0.88
C VAL A 136 -6.36 -1.48 -2.20
N SER A 137 -5.50 -0.47 -2.43
CA SER A 137 -5.52 0.29 -3.68
C SER A 137 -5.14 -0.56 -4.89
N ALA A 138 -4.21 -1.51 -4.73
CA ALA A 138 -3.84 -2.44 -5.78
C ALA A 138 -4.99 -3.39 -6.12
N VAL A 139 -5.72 -3.92 -5.14
CA VAL A 139 -6.91 -4.75 -5.38
C VAL A 139 -8.01 -3.97 -6.07
N HIS A 140 -8.34 -2.77 -5.56
CA HIS A 140 -9.41 -1.94 -6.10
C HIS A 140 -9.13 -1.54 -7.56
N HIS A 141 -7.96 -0.97 -7.83
CA HIS A 141 -7.60 -0.54 -9.18
C HIS A 141 -7.28 -1.74 -10.08
N GLY A 142 -6.70 -2.81 -9.53
CA GLY A 142 -6.43 -4.04 -10.26
C GLY A 142 -7.71 -4.63 -10.86
N ARG A 143 -8.78 -4.76 -10.07
CA ARG A 143 -10.09 -5.21 -10.55
C ARG A 143 -10.67 -4.27 -11.59
N LYS A 144 -10.62 -2.96 -11.34
CA LYS A 144 -11.16 -1.93 -12.23
C LYS A 144 -10.52 -1.95 -13.62
N TYR A 145 -9.21 -2.12 -13.69
CA TYR A 145 -8.46 -2.04 -14.95
C TYR A 145 -8.19 -3.40 -15.57
N GLY A 146 -8.43 -4.50 -14.85
CA GLY A 146 -8.27 -5.86 -15.35
C GLY A 146 -6.84 -6.38 -15.23
N PHE A 147 -6.16 -6.08 -14.12
CA PHE A 147 -4.93 -6.76 -13.74
C PHE A 147 -5.23 -8.22 -13.35
N ALA A 148 -4.31 -9.13 -13.62
CA ALA A 148 -4.44 -10.52 -13.17
C ALA A 148 -4.14 -10.68 -11.68
N GLN A 149 -3.24 -9.87 -11.13
CA GLN A 149 -2.84 -9.93 -9.73
C GLN A 149 -2.77 -8.54 -9.09
N ALA A 150 -3.01 -8.50 -7.78
CA ALA A 150 -2.63 -7.39 -6.92
C ALA A 150 -1.71 -7.90 -5.82
N SER A 151 -0.70 -7.10 -5.45
CA SER A 151 0.28 -7.52 -4.46
C SER A 151 0.78 -6.36 -3.58
N THR A 152 1.44 -6.72 -2.49
CA THR A 152 2.23 -5.84 -1.62
C THR A 152 3.74 -6.15 -1.73
N ASP A 153 4.10 -7.12 -2.57
CA ASP A 153 5.45 -7.63 -2.73
C ASP A 153 6.00 -7.28 -4.12
N ALA A 154 6.80 -6.21 -4.17
CA ALA A 154 7.45 -5.79 -5.40
C ALA A 154 8.54 -6.77 -5.83
N ASP A 155 9.27 -7.39 -4.89
CA ASP A 155 10.39 -8.27 -5.22
C ASP A 155 9.90 -9.55 -5.88
N ALA A 156 8.79 -10.12 -5.39
CA ALA A 156 8.12 -11.25 -6.04
C ALA A 156 7.68 -10.91 -7.46
N MET A 157 7.16 -9.69 -7.69
CA MET A 157 6.78 -9.23 -9.03
C MET A 157 7.99 -9.06 -9.95
N LEU A 158 9.12 -8.54 -9.43
CA LEU A 158 10.36 -8.39 -10.21
C LEU A 158 10.97 -9.75 -10.59
N ALA A 159 10.80 -10.76 -9.76
CA ALA A 159 11.26 -12.13 -10.05
C ALA A 159 10.37 -12.89 -11.04
N ASP A 160 9.17 -12.40 -11.34
CA ASP A 160 8.21 -13.08 -12.22
C ASP A 160 8.67 -13.02 -13.69
N PRO A 161 8.98 -14.16 -14.35
CA PRO A 161 9.42 -14.16 -15.74
C PRO A 161 8.31 -13.80 -16.74
N ALA A 162 7.04 -13.85 -16.34
CA ALA A 162 5.93 -13.46 -17.22
C ALA A 162 5.83 -11.94 -17.41
N ILE A 163 6.46 -11.15 -16.53
CA ILE A 163 6.48 -9.69 -16.58
C ILE A 163 7.77 -9.23 -17.26
N ASP A 164 7.69 -8.49 -18.35
CA ASP A 164 8.86 -7.96 -19.05
C ASP A 164 9.14 -6.48 -18.70
N THR A 165 8.11 -5.74 -18.29
CA THR A 165 8.17 -4.28 -18.12
C THR A 165 7.64 -3.86 -16.77
N ILE A 166 8.34 -2.95 -16.10
CA ILE A 166 7.98 -2.38 -14.81
C ILE A 166 7.66 -0.90 -14.95
N VAL A 167 6.47 -0.51 -14.51
CA VAL A 167 6.05 0.88 -14.35
C VAL A 167 6.26 1.29 -12.91
N VAL A 168 7.09 2.30 -12.65
CA VAL A 168 7.32 2.89 -11.33
C VAL A 168 6.57 4.21 -11.23
N ALA A 169 5.54 4.24 -10.39
CA ALA A 169 4.70 5.42 -10.15
C ALA A 169 4.42 5.57 -8.64
N THR A 170 5.48 5.46 -7.84
CA THR A 170 5.43 5.56 -6.37
C THR A 170 5.62 7.00 -5.90
N ARG A 171 5.90 7.22 -4.61
CA ARG A 171 6.45 8.50 -4.16
C ARG A 171 7.88 8.65 -4.71
N HIS A 172 8.29 9.89 -4.94
CA HIS A 172 9.53 10.21 -5.66
C HIS A 172 10.79 9.71 -4.93
N ASP A 173 10.75 9.67 -3.60
CA ASP A 173 11.83 9.18 -2.73
C ASP A 173 12.13 7.68 -2.91
N SER A 174 11.21 6.91 -3.50
CA SER A 174 11.41 5.48 -3.75
C SER A 174 11.64 5.13 -5.22
N HIS A 175 11.65 6.10 -6.14
CA HIS A 175 11.81 5.81 -7.58
C HIS A 175 13.13 5.12 -7.87
N ALA A 176 14.26 5.71 -7.45
CA ALA A 176 15.59 5.18 -7.74
C ALA A 176 15.74 3.71 -7.30
N ARG A 177 15.31 3.40 -6.07
CA ARG A 177 15.33 2.04 -5.53
C ARG A 177 14.58 1.04 -6.41
N HIS A 178 13.36 1.40 -6.84
CA HIS A 178 12.54 0.51 -7.68
C HIS A 178 13.07 0.39 -9.11
N VAL A 179 13.59 1.48 -9.68
CA VAL A 179 14.24 1.48 -11.00
C VAL A 179 15.47 0.57 -11.00
N VAL A 180 16.37 0.74 -10.03
CA VAL A 180 17.58 -0.09 -9.90
C VAL A 180 17.22 -1.56 -9.72
N ALA A 181 16.25 -1.88 -8.85
CA ALA A 181 15.82 -3.25 -8.63
C ALA A 181 15.25 -3.88 -9.91
N ALA A 182 14.41 -3.14 -10.66
CA ALA A 182 13.85 -3.63 -11.92
C ALA A 182 14.91 -3.83 -13.01
N LEU A 183 15.88 -2.91 -13.14
CA LEU A 183 17.00 -3.04 -14.07
C LEU A 183 17.89 -4.24 -13.73
N ARG A 184 18.16 -4.49 -12.44
CA ARG A 184 18.91 -5.68 -11.98
C ARG A 184 18.16 -6.98 -12.27
N ALA A 185 16.83 -6.96 -12.22
CA ALA A 185 15.98 -8.07 -12.61
C ALA A 185 15.83 -8.25 -14.14
N GLY A 186 16.55 -7.44 -14.94
CA GLY A 186 16.53 -7.52 -16.40
C GLY A 186 15.24 -7.00 -17.04
N LYS A 187 14.41 -6.25 -16.32
CA LYS A 187 13.14 -5.74 -16.82
C LYS A 187 13.33 -4.43 -17.59
N HIS A 188 12.42 -4.15 -18.52
CA HIS A 188 12.23 -2.78 -19.02
C HIS A 188 11.64 -1.90 -17.92
N VAL A 189 11.99 -0.62 -17.91
CA VAL A 189 11.53 0.31 -16.87
C VAL A 189 10.95 1.57 -17.49
N PHE A 190 9.71 1.87 -17.09
CA PHE A 190 9.12 3.20 -17.21
C PHE A 190 9.00 3.79 -15.80
N VAL A 191 9.36 5.06 -15.62
CA VAL A 191 9.32 5.72 -14.32
C VAL A 191 8.69 7.12 -14.43
N GLU A 192 7.80 7.42 -13.50
CA GLU A 192 7.16 8.73 -13.38
C GLU A 192 8.19 9.79 -12.94
N LYS A 193 8.03 11.04 -13.40
CA LYS A 193 9.00 12.10 -13.10
C LYS A 193 8.87 12.59 -11.64
N PRO A 194 9.97 12.95 -10.95
CA PRO A 194 11.36 12.86 -11.39
C PRO A 194 11.91 11.42 -11.29
N LEU A 195 12.94 11.11 -12.06
CA LEU A 195 13.61 9.79 -12.04
C LEU A 195 14.17 9.44 -10.65
N CYS A 196 14.78 10.41 -9.98
CA CYS A 196 15.38 10.32 -8.66
C CYS A 196 15.46 11.71 -8.02
N LEU A 197 15.85 11.80 -6.75
CA LEU A 197 15.96 13.06 -6.01
C LEU A 197 17.40 13.57 -5.89
N THR A 198 18.40 12.70 -6.07
CA THR A 198 19.81 13.03 -5.89
C THR A 198 20.68 12.60 -7.07
N LEU A 199 21.87 13.21 -7.18
CA LEU A 199 22.87 12.83 -8.18
C LEU A 199 23.49 11.46 -7.89
N ASP A 200 23.62 11.07 -6.62
CA ASP A 200 24.13 9.75 -6.25
C ASP A 200 23.18 8.64 -6.70
N GLU A 201 21.87 8.84 -6.51
CA GLU A 201 20.84 7.93 -7.05
C GLU A 201 20.88 7.87 -8.59
N LEU A 202 21.11 9.00 -9.25
CA LEU A 202 21.24 9.04 -10.71
C LEU A 202 22.45 8.20 -11.17
N ALA A 203 23.61 8.38 -10.52
CA ALA A 203 24.82 7.63 -10.82
C ALA A 203 24.62 6.12 -10.61
N GLU A 204 23.89 5.72 -9.56
CA GLU A 204 23.55 4.30 -9.34
C GLU A 204 22.68 3.73 -10.47
N ILE A 205 21.68 4.49 -10.93
CA ILE A 205 20.81 4.09 -12.05
C ILE A 205 21.63 3.94 -13.34
N GLU A 206 22.49 4.91 -13.66
CA GLU A 206 23.35 4.88 -14.86
C GLU A 206 24.30 3.68 -14.82
N GLN A 207 24.95 3.45 -13.68
CA GLN A 207 25.86 2.32 -13.50
C GLN A 207 25.11 0.99 -13.66
N THR A 208 23.92 0.86 -13.05
CA THR A 208 23.10 -0.35 -13.17
C THR A 208 22.67 -0.57 -14.63
N LEU A 209 22.26 0.49 -15.33
CA LEU A 209 21.86 0.42 -16.73
C LEU A 209 23.01 -0.02 -17.65
N ALA A 210 24.23 0.46 -17.40
CA ALA A 210 25.41 0.09 -18.17
C ALA A 210 25.83 -1.37 -17.96
N LEU A 211 25.58 -1.93 -16.77
CA LEU A 211 25.89 -3.32 -16.43
C LEU A 211 24.85 -4.32 -16.93
N THR A 212 23.62 -3.88 -17.23
CA THR A 212 22.56 -4.73 -17.78
C THR A 212 22.56 -4.65 -19.32
N PRO A 213 22.97 -5.69 -20.06
CA PRO A 213 22.98 -5.64 -21.53
C PRO A 213 21.59 -5.38 -22.13
N ALA A 214 21.54 -4.77 -23.31
CA ALA A 214 20.28 -4.53 -24.03
C ALA A 214 19.62 -5.83 -24.52
N GLU A 215 20.40 -6.87 -24.80
CA GLU A 215 19.92 -8.16 -25.33
C GLU A 215 19.09 -8.96 -24.32
N SER A 216 19.33 -8.76 -23.02
CA SER A 216 18.51 -9.32 -21.93
C SER A 216 17.09 -8.73 -21.85
N ARG A 217 16.80 -7.70 -22.67
CA ARG A 217 15.56 -6.92 -22.70
C ARG A 217 14.90 -6.98 -24.08
N THR A 218 15.06 -8.08 -24.79
CA THR A 218 14.40 -8.32 -26.08
C THR A 218 13.76 -9.70 -26.03
N ALA A 219 12.49 -9.73 -25.62
CA ALA A 219 11.55 -10.80 -25.95
C ALA A 219 10.64 -10.31 -27.08
#